data_AF-A0A9D2E2R2-F1
#
_entry.id   AF-A0A9D2E2R2-F1
#
_cell.length_a   1.000
_cell.length_b   1.000
_cell.length_c   1.000
_cell.angle_alpha   90.00
_cell.angle_beta   90.00
_cell.angle_gamma   90.00
#
_symmetry.space_group_name_H-M   'P 1'
#
loop_
_entity.id
_entity.type
_entity.pdbx_description
1 polymer ?
#
loop_
_entity_poly.entity_id
_entity_poly.type
_entity_poly.pdbx_seq_one_letter_code
_entity_poly.pdbx_strand_id
1 'polypeptide(L)'
;MTNRSRGSLTVPPDAKAEILELLFANMEISGDEIAAILKKHHVSCDADALQDRYRRQLGQRLMASLRDASGEREVLSNGRGKYVVLECCRDRQQLAAIRRRIQHQAHGLNASAGKVRSRIAVLDRLISHLRKAA
;
A
#
# COMPACT_ATOMS: atom_id res chain seq x y z
N MET A 1 -8.24 8.42 -30.53
CA MET A 1 -7.85 8.98 -29.22
C MET A 1 -9.00 8.76 -28.25
N THR A 2 -9.03 7.62 -27.55
CA THR A 2 -10.13 7.32 -26.62
C THR A 2 -9.74 7.76 -25.21
N ASN A 3 -10.46 8.78 -24.76
CA ASN A 3 -10.37 9.40 -23.44
C ASN A 3 -10.69 8.35 -22.37
N ARG A 4 -9.67 7.65 -21.85
CA ARG A 4 -9.81 6.77 -20.67
C ARG A 4 -10.06 7.67 -19.47
N SER A 5 -11.33 7.93 -19.19
CA SER A 5 -11.83 8.33 -17.88
C SER A 5 -11.26 7.34 -16.86
N ARG A 6 -10.12 7.70 -16.27
CA ARG A 6 -9.68 7.13 -15.00
C ARG A 6 -10.80 7.51 -14.05
N GLY A 7 -11.77 6.60 -13.82
CA GLY A 7 -12.82 6.82 -12.83
C GLY A 7 -12.17 7.38 -11.60
N SER A 8 -12.50 8.63 -11.26
CA SER A 8 -11.67 9.40 -10.35
C SER A 8 -11.63 8.65 -9.02
N LEU A 9 -10.43 8.22 -8.63
CA LEU A 9 -10.15 7.54 -7.36
C LEU A 9 -10.31 8.48 -6.15
N THR A 10 -11.12 9.51 -6.30
CA THR A 10 -11.40 10.51 -5.28
C THR A 10 -12.51 9.97 -4.41
N VAL A 11 -12.11 9.51 -3.22
CA VAL A 11 -13.04 9.38 -2.09
C VAL A 11 -13.73 10.73 -1.92
N PRO A 12 -15.07 10.79 -1.91
CA PRO A 12 -15.80 12.03 -1.67
C PRO A 12 -15.30 12.72 -0.40
N PRO A 13 -15.18 14.07 -0.36
CA PRO A 13 -14.67 14.78 0.81
C PRO A 13 -15.39 14.40 2.11
N ASP A 14 -16.71 14.23 2.04
CA ASP A 14 -17.54 13.87 3.20
C ASP A 14 -17.24 12.46 3.71
N ALA A 15 -17.10 11.49 2.79
CA ALA A 15 -16.68 10.13 3.12
C ALA A 15 -15.29 10.09 3.75
N LYS A 16 -14.36 10.90 3.23
CA LYS A 16 -13.00 11.01 3.77
C LYS A 16 -13.02 11.61 5.18
N ALA A 17 -13.81 12.66 5.41
CA ALA A 17 -13.95 13.29 6.71
C ALA A 17 -14.48 12.28 7.75
N GLU A 18 -15.54 11.55 7.42
CA GLU A 18 -16.14 10.55 8.31
C GLU A 18 -15.17 9.40 8.64
N ILE A 19 -14.44 8.89 7.65
CA ILE A 19 -13.40 7.86 7.88
C ILE A 19 -12.31 8.36 8.83
N LEU A 20 -11.84 9.60 8.64
CA LEU A 20 -10.78 10.17 9.46
C LEU A 20 -11.26 10.48 10.88
N GLU A 21 -12.49 10.98 11.04
CA GLU A 21 -13.09 11.22 12.34
C GLU A 21 -13.20 9.94 13.16
N LEU A 22 -13.72 8.86 12.54
CA LEU A 22 -13.82 7.56 13.20
C LEU A 22 -12.45 6.98 13.58
N LEU A 23 -11.48 7.04 12.64
CA LEU A 23 -10.11 6.58 12.88
C LEU A 23 -9.44 7.32 14.04
N PHE A 24 -9.59 8.65 14.13
CA PHE A 24 -8.94 9.42 15.20
C PHE A 24 -9.68 9.34 16.53
N ALA A 25 -11.00 9.15 16.52
CA ALA A 25 -11.77 8.92 17.75
C ALA A 25 -11.42 7.58 18.39
N ASN A 26 -11.31 6.52 17.59
CA ASN A 26 -11.06 5.16 18.10
C ASN A 26 -9.58 4.76 18.08
N MET A 27 -8.73 5.55 17.40
CA MET A 27 -7.31 5.23 17.12
C MET A 27 -7.09 3.97 16.29
N GLU A 28 -8.17 3.39 15.75
CA GLU A 28 -8.22 2.27 14.84
C GLU A 28 -9.49 2.32 13.99
N ILE A 29 -9.47 1.66 12.83
CA ILE A 29 -10.64 1.47 11.97
C ILE A 29 -10.44 0.19 11.15
N SER A 30 -11.49 -0.60 11.00
CA SER A 30 -11.49 -1.81 10.18
C SER A 30 -11.76 -1.51 8.71
N GLY A 31 -11.40 -2.47 7.84
CA GLY A 31 -11.71 -2.39 6.42
C GLY A 31 -13.22 -2.39 6.13
N ASP A 32 -14.01 -3.10 6.94
CA ASP A 32 -15.46 -3.18 6.78
C ASP A 32 -16.15 -1.88 7.18
N GLU A 33 -15.67 -1.20 8.22
CA GLU A 33 -16.14 0.16 8.59
C GLU A 33 -15.86 1.16 7.46
N ILE A 34 -14.66 1.14 6.88
CA ILE A 34 -14.33 1.96 5.71
C ILE A 34 -15.29 1.64 4.55
N ALA A 35 -15.54 0.37 4.27
CA ALA A 35 -16.43 -0.04 3.18
C ALA A 35 -17.88 0.41 3.42
N ALA A 36 -18.36 0.32 4.68
CA ALA A 36 -19.70 0.79 5.05
C ALA A 36 -19.85 2.31 4.85
N ILE A 37 -18.85 3.11 5.25
CA ILE A 37 -18.84 4.56 5.03
C ILE A 37 -18.81 4.87 3.53
N LEU A 38 -17.92 4.23 2.76
CA LEU A 38 -17.86 4.44 1.31
C LEU A 38 -19.19 4.08 0.62
N LYS A 39 -19.87 3.02 1.07
CA LYS A 39 -21.20 2.64 0.59
C LYS A 39 -22.27 3.68 0.94
N LYS A 40 -22.25 4.20 2.18
CA LYS A 40 -23.15 5.27 2.65
C LYS A 40 -23.03 6.53 1.77
N HIS A 41 -21.81 6.85 1.34
CA HIS A 41 -21.52 7.97 0.44
C HIS A 41 -21.61 7.62 -1.06
N HIS A 42 -22.28 6.52 -1.40
CA HIS A 42 -22.55 6.07 -2.77
C HIS A 42 -21.31 5.91 -3.66
N VAL A 43 -20.16 5.58 -3.08
CA VAL A 43 -18.94 5.29 -3.83
C VAL A 43 -19.12 3.96 -4.56
N SER A 44 -19.14 4.01 -5.89
CA SER A 44 -19.33 2.86 -6.76
C SER A 44 -18.48 2.95 -8.02
N CYS A 45 -18.33 1.83 -8.73
CA CYS A 45 -17.60 1.75 -10.00
C CYS A 45 -18.35 0.79 -10.94
N ASP A 46 -18.20 1.02 -12.24
CA ASP A 46 -18.78 0.17 -13.27
C ASP A 46 -18.24 -1.27 -13.21
N ALA A 47 -19.08 -2.26 -13.55
CA ALA A 47 -18.75 -3.68 -13.43
C ALA A 47 -17.57 -4.11 -14.31
N ASP A 48 -17.47 -3.59 -15.54
CA ASP A 48 -16.36 -3.91 -16.44
C ASP A 48 -15.06 -3.28 -15.92
N ALA A 49 -15.15 -2.05 -15.40
CA ALA A 49 -14.03 -1.39 -14.75
C ALA A 49 -13.54 -2.14 -13.50
N LEU A 50 -14.44 -2.74 -12.72
CA LEU A 50 -14.10 -3.60 -11.58
C LEU A 50 -13.41 -4.89 -12.03
N GLN A 51 -13.93 -5.56 -13.07
CA GLN A 51 -13.30 -6.77 -13.62
C GLN A 51 -11.90 -6.50 -14.18
N ASP A 52 -11.71 -5.40 -14.88
CA ASP A 52 -10.39 -5.01 -15.40
C ASP A 52 -9.39 -4.71 -14.29
N ARG A 53 -9.83 -4.08 -13.19
CA ARG A 53 -9.00 -3.88 -12.00
C ARG A 53 -8.62 -5.21 -11.37
N TYR A 54 -9.57 -6.13 -11.24
CA TYR A 54 -9.34 -7.46 -10.69
C TYR A 54 -8.30 -8.23 -11.51
N ARG A 55 -8.45 -8.28 -12.85
CA ARG A 55 -7.48 -8.91 -13.76
C ARG A 55 -6.07 -8.32 -13.63
N ARG A 56 -5.96 -6.99 -13.53
CA ARG A 56 -4.67 -6.31 -13.32
C ARG A 56 -4.06 -6.62 -11.96
N GLN A 57 -4.87 -6.70 -10.91
CA GLN A 57 -4.41 -7.07 -9.56
C GLN A 57 -3.90 -8.51 -9.52
N LEU A 58 -4.59 -9.44 -10.19
CA LEU A 58 -4.13 -10.81 -10.34
C LEU A 58 -2.78 -10.88 -11.06
N GLY A 59 -2.64 -10.18 -12.18
CA GLY A 59 -1.38 -10.08 -12.91
C GLY A 59 -0.26 -9.48 -12.04
N GLN A 60 -0.54 -8.40 -11.31
CA GLN A 60 0.40 -7.80 -10.36
C GLN A 60 0.86 -8.78 -9.30
N ARG A 61 -0.05 -9.58 -8.74
CA ARG A 61 0.26 -10.59 -7.71
C ARG A 61 1.15 -11.69 -8.26
N LEU A 62 0.86 -12.19 -9.47
CA LEU A 62 1.70 -13.17 -10.15
C LEU A 62 3.11 -12.62 -10.39
N MET A 63 3.23 -11.42 -10.96
CA MET A 63 4.55 -10.82 -11.18
C MET A 63 5.31 -10.61 -9.86
N ALA A 64 4.58 -10.25 -8.79
CA ALA A 64 5.14 -10.09 -7.46
C ALA A 64 5.44 -11.40 -6.73
N SER A 65 5.07 -12.58 -7.26
CA SER A 65 5.42 -13.88 -6.68
C SER A 65 6.67 -14.52 -7.29
N LEU A 66 7.14 -14.01 -8.45
CA LEU A 66 8.33 -14.54 -9.11
C LEU A 66 9.58 -14.22 -8.28
N ARG A 67 10.35 -15.27 -7.96
CA ARG A 67 11.54 -15.21 -7.13
C ARG A 67 12.62 -16.14 -7.70
N ASP A 68 13.87 -15.75 -7.50
CA ASP A 68 15.01 -16.61 -7.79
C ASP A 68 15.20 -17.69 -6.70
N ALA A 69 16.23 -18.52 -6.86
CA ALA A 69 16.58 -19.58 -5.92
C ALA A 69 16.96 -19.06 -4.52
N SER A 70 17.38 -17.80 -4.40
CA SER A 70 17.71 -17.15 -3.12
C SER A 70 16.49 -16.48 -2.48
N GLY A 71 15.34 -16.48 -3.16
CA GLY A 71 14.12 -15.84 -2.68
C GLY A 71 14.07 -14.33 -2.95
N GLU A 72 14.94 -13.79 -3.82
CA GLU A 72 14.90 -12.39 -4.23
C GLU A 72 13.98 -12.18 -5.44
N ARG A 73 13.52 -10.94 -5.65
CA ARG A 73 12.55 -10.64 -6.73
C ARG A 73 13.25 -10.54 -8.07
N GLU A 74 12.94 -11.45 -8.99
CA GLU A 74 13.45 -11.41 -10.37
C GLU A 74 12.72 -10.40 -11.25
N VAL A 75 11.45 -10.09 -10.94
CA VAL A 75 10.60 -9.23 -11.78
C VAL A 75 10.11 -8.02 -11.01
N LEU A 76 10.30 -6.83 -11.58
CA LEU A 76 9.76 -5.58 -11.02
C LEU A 76 9.00 -4.75 -12.05
N SER A 77 7.95 -4.08 -11.58
CA SER A 77 7.28 -3.06 -12.38
C SER A 77 8.20 -1.87 -12.62
N ASN A 78 8.26 -1.35 -13.84
CA ASN A 78 8.98 -0.10 -14.12
C ASN A 78 8.17 1.17 -13.77
N GLY A 79 6.98 1.02 -13.16
CA GLY A 79 6.08 2.14 -12.82
C GLY A 79 5.31 2.73 -14.01
N ARG A 80 5.50 2.19 -15.22
CA ARG A 80 4.83 2.62 -16.46
C ARG A 80 3.96 1.52 -17.06
N GLY A 81 3.44 0.62 -16.20
CA GLY A 81 2.60 -0.50 -16.61
C GLY A 81 3.34 -1.65 -17.32
N LYS A 82 4.68 -1.67 -17.28
CA LYS A 82 5.47 -2.82 -17.77
C LYS A 82 6.22 -3.48 -16.60
N TYR A 83 6.55 -4.75 -16.80
CA TYR A 83 7.37 -5.54 -15.89
C TYR A 83 8.71 -5.83 -16.56
N VAL A 84 9.75 -5.90 -15.74
CA VAL A 84 11.14 -6.02 -16.15
C VAL A 84 11.75 -7.16 -15.38
N VAL A 85 12.30 -8.14 -16.10
CA VAL A 85 13.19 -9.16 -15.53
C VAL A 85 14.52 -8.47 -15.25
N LEU A 86 14.94 -8.44 -13.98
CA LEU A 86 16.03 -7.58 -13.52
C LEU A 86 17.38 -7.96 -14.14
N GLU A 87 17.74 -9.24 -14.11
CA GLU A 87 19.03 -9.72 -14.61
C GLU A 87 19.15 -9.63 -16.14
N CYS A 88 18.03 -9.75 -16.85
CA CYS A 88 18.00 -9.68 -18.32
C CYS A 88 17.79 -8.24 -18.86
N CYS A 89 17.61 -7.25 -17.99
CA CYS A 89 17.32 -5.88 -18.42
C CYS A 89 18.55 -5.20 -19.03
N ARG A 90 18.45 -4.81 -20.30
CA ARG A 90 19.51 -4.07 -21.02
C ARG A 90 19.36 -2.55 -20.94
N ASP A 91 18.31 -2.05 -20.28
CA ASP A 91 18.05 -0.62 -20.13
C ASP A 91 18.55 -0.13 -18.76
N ARG A 92 19.74 0.48 -18.76
CA ARG A 92 20.36 1.04 -17.56
C ARG A 92 19.51 2.13 -16.90
N GLN A 93 18.79 2.95 -17.68
CA GLN A 93 17.97 4.03 -17.11
C GLN A 93 16.75 3.45 -16.37
N GLN A 94 16.17 2.39 -16.92
CA GLN A 94 15.09 1.65 -16.28
C GLN A 94 15.55 1.01 -14.96
N LEU A 95 16.71 0.33 -14.95
CA LEU A 95 17.29 -0.22 -13.72
C LEU A 95 17.60 0.88 -12.68
N ALA A 96 18.13 2.03 -13.11
CA ALA A 96 18.40 3.15 -12.20
C ALA A 96 17.10 3.74 -11.59
N ALA A 97 16.01 3.81 -12.37
CA ALA A 97 14.71 4.24 -11.86
C ALA A 97 14.13 3.24 -10.84
N ILE A 98 14.21 1.94 -11.13
CA ILE A 98 13.77 0.88 -10.22
C ILE A 98 14.58 0.93 -8.92
N ARG A 99 15.91 1.03 -9.00
CA ARG A 99 16.80 1.15 -7.85
C ARG A 99 16.42 2.32 -6.94
N ARG A 100 16.24 3.52 -7.51
CA ARG A 100 15.81 4.70 -6.74
C ARG A 100 14.49 4.47 -6.02
N ARG A 101 13.51 3.85 -6.68
CA ARG A 101 12.21 3.53 -6.04
C ARG A 101 12.38 2.56 -4.87
N ILE A 102 13.17 1.51 -5.01
CA ILE A 102 13.44 0.56 -3.93
C ILE A 102 14.09 1.28 -2.74
N GLN A 103 15.09 2.11 -2.99
CA GLN A 103 15.78 2.87 -1.95
C GLN A 103 14.83 3.82 -1.21
N HIS A 104 13.96 4.53 -1.92
CA HIS A 104 12.95 5.39 -1.30
C HIS A 104 11.93 4.60 -0.46
N GLN A 105 11.47 3.45 -0.97
CA GLN A 105 10.55 2.58 -0.23
C GLN A 105 11.20 2.03 1.05
N ALA A 106 12.44 1.55 0.96
CA ALA A 106 13.20 1.05 2.10
C ALA A 106 13.39 2.14 3.16
N HIS A 107 13.73 3.36 2.74
CA HIS A 107 13.88 4.49 3.66
C HIS A 107 12.57 4.81 4.40
N GLY A 108 11.45 4.88 3.68
CA GLY A 108 10.13 5.12 4.30
C GLY A 108 9.71 4.02 5.28
N LEU A 109 9.93 2.75 4.92
CA LEU A 109 9.66 1.62 5.81
C LEU A 109 10.53 1.67 7.07
N ASN A 110 11.81 2.00 6.95
CA ASN A 110 12.72 2.14 8.09
C ASN A 110 12.28 3.24 9.05
N ALA A 111 11.79 4.37 8.53
CA ALA A 111 11.25 5.45 9.35
C ALA A 111 10.00 4.99 10.14
N SER A 112 9.07 4.31 9.48
CA SER A 112 7.88 3.74 10.13
C SER A 112 8.24 2.67 11.17
N ALA A 113 9.18 1.79 10.86
CA ALA A 113 9.69 0.81 11.82
C ALA A 113 10.30 1.48 13.06
N GLY A 114 10.95 2.64 12.89
CA GLY A 114 11.41 3.48 14.01
C GLY A 114 10.26 3.91 14.93
N LYS A 115 9.16 4.43 14.37
CA LYS A 115 7.97 4.84 15.15
C LYS A 115 7.39 3.66 15.94
N VAL A 116 7.29 2.49 15.32
CA VAL A 116 6.80 1.27 15.97
C VAL A 116 7.72 0.88 17.13
N ARG A 117 9.04 0.83 16.91
CA ARG A 117 10.02 0.53 17.98
C ARG A 117 9.92 1.49 19.15
N SER A 118 9.82 2.80 18.88
CA SER A 118 9.66 3.82 19.92
C SER A 118 8.38 3.60 20.73
N ARG A 119 7.26 3.27 20.08
CA ARG A 119 5.99 3.00 20.78
C ARG A 119 6.07 1.75 21.65
N ILE A 120 6.64 0.65 21.15
CA ILE A 120 6.87 -0.58 21.92
C ILE A 120 7.69 -0.26 23.18
N ALA A 121 8.82 0.44 23.03
CA ALA A 121 9.67 0.79 24.17
C ALA A 121 8.96 1.63 25.23
N VAL A 122 8.04 2.53 24.84
CA VAL A 122 7.21 3.28 25.79
C VAL A 122 6.26 2.35 26.54
N LEU A 123 5.58 1.45 25.82
CA LEU A 123 4.64 0.49 26.43
C LEU A 123 5.36 -0.47 27.39
N ASP A 124 6.52 -0.99 27.04
CA ASP A 124 7.32 -1.87 27.89
C ASP A 124 7.70 -1.19 29.22
N ARG A 125 8.06 0.11 29.18
CA ARG A 125 8.36 0.90 30.39
C ARG A 125 7.12 1.07 31.28
N LEU A 126 5.97 1.38 30.69
CA LEU A 126 4.72 1.53 31.44
C LEU A 126 4.32 0.21 32.11
N ILE A 127 4.40 -0.91 31.38
CA ILE A 127 4.16 -2.25 31.92
C ILE A 127 5.12 -2.56 33.07
N SER A 128 6.41 -2.24 32.91
CA SER A 128 7.40 -2.45 33.97
C SER A 128 7.10 -1.65 35.24
N HIS A 129 6.68 -0.39 35.10
CA HIS A 129 6.32 0.45 36.24
C HIS A 129 5.07 -0.05 36.97
N LEU A 130 4.03 -0.43 36.22
CA LEU A 130 2.80 -0.98 36.81
C LEU A 130 3.06 -2.30 37.56
N ARG A 131 3.94 -3.16 37.03
CA ARG A 131 4.35 -4.41 37.70
C ARG A 131 5.17 -4.21 38.97
N LYS A 132 5.89 -3.09 39.11
CA LYS A 132 6.64 -2.77 40.33
C LYS A 132 5.77 -2.15 41.42
N ALA A 133 4.60 -1.64 41.06
CA ALA A 133 3.65 -0.98 41.96
C ALA A 133 2.54 -1.92 42.48
N ALA A 134 2.51 -3.17 41.99
CA ALA A 134 1.63 -4.25 42.42
C ALA A 134 2.43 -5.27 43.24
#